data_AF-A0A3D2G533-F1
#
_entry.id   AF-A0A3D2G533-F1
#
_cell.length_a   1.000
_cell.length_b   1.000
_cell.length_c   1.000
_cell.angle_alpha   90.00
_cell.angle_beta   90.00
_cell.angle_gamma   90.00
#
_symmetry.space_group_name_H-M   'P 1'
#
loop_
_entity.id
_entity.type
_entity.pdbx_description
1 polymer ?
#
loop_
_entity_poly.entity_id
_entity_poly.type
_entity_poly.pdbx_seq_one_letter_code
_entity_poly.pdbx_strand_id
1 'polypeptide(L)'
;MRSSVASTWLVVFQRNYKAWYGEELNVPRWNDIIDKYDLITDKKREKERERLEVVTAQKEKIEARVLKYQQAIIESKTDKQKEKAEQSLAKAMVSLESALKKVADAQVQYEIWVNQ
;
A
#
# COMPACT_ATOMS: atom_id res chain seq x y z
N MET A 1 -20.60 40.82 -15.71
CA MET A 1 -19.97 39.77 -16.54
C MET A 1 -18.47 39.92 -16.43
N ARG A 2 -17.78 39.01 -15.73
CA ARG A 2 -16.30 39.00 -15.59
C ARG A 2 -15.70 37.96 -16.53
N SER A 3 -15.62 38.27 -17.81
CA SER A 3 -14.72 37.59 -18.74
C SER A 3 -13.48 38.49 -18.95
N SER A 4 -12.39 37.95 -19.49
CA SER A 4 -11.42 38.73 -20.28
C SER A 4 -10.12 39.25 -19.63
N VAL A 5 -9.49 38.53 -18.70
CA VAL A 5 -8.01 38.61 -18.56
C VAL A 5 -7.38 37.25 -18.82
N ALA A 6 -7.85 36.21 -18.11
CA ALA A 6 -7.42 34.83 -18.37
C ALA A 6 -7.76 34.36 -19.80
N SER A 7 -8.93 34.76 -20.33
CA SER A 7 -9.35 34.45 -21.70
C SER A 7 -8.45 35.11 -22.75
N THR A 8 -7.95 36.32 -22.47
CA THR A 8 -7.15 37.11 -23.41
C THR A 8 -5.73 36.59 -23.51
N TRP A 9 -5.12 36.23 -22.37
CA TRP A 9 -3.77 35.68 -22.34
C TRP A 9 -3.69 34.31 -23.02
N LEU A 10 -4.64 33.40 -22.74
CA LEU A 10 -4.66 32.07 -23.35
C LEU A 10 -4.78 32.13 -24.87
N VAL A 11 -5.64 33.01 -25.38
CA VAL A 11 -5.84 33.20 -26.83
C VAL A 11 -4.59 33.76 -27.50
N VAL A 12 -3.94 34.77 -26.89
CA VAL A 12 -2.68 35.33 -27.40
C VAL A 12 -1.58 34.28 -27.39
N PHE A 13 -1.47 33.49 -26.32
CA PHE A 13 -0.49 32.42 -26.20
C PHE A 13 -0.68 31.34 -27.27
N GLN A 14 -1.90 30.80 -27.45
CA GLN A 14 -2.20 29.79 -28.46
C GLN A 14 -1.89 30.29 -29.88
N ARG A 15 -2.23 31.56 -30.17
CA ARG A 15 -1.94 32.17 -31.47
C ARG A 15 -0.44 32.24 -31.73
N ASN A 16 0.35 32.71 -30.76
CA ASN A 16 1.79 32.83 -30.91
C ASN A 16 2.45 31.46 -30.99
N TYR A 17 1.98 30.48 -30.22
CA TYR A 17 2.45 29.10 -30.29
C TYR A 17 2.25 28.51 -31.69
N LYS A 18 1.05 28.62 -32.25
CA LYS A 18 0.75 28.17 -33.63
C LYS A 18 1.64 28.86 -34.66
N ALA A 19 1.91 30.15 -34.49
CA ALA A 19 2.78 30.90 -35.39
C ALA A 19 4.25 30.45 -35.33
N TRP A 20 4.74 30.02 -34.17
CA TRP A 20 6.12 29.55 -34.00
C TRP A 20 6.33 28.09 -34.38
N TYR A 21 5.37 27.22 -34.06
CA TYR A 21 5.52 25.78 -34.18
C TYR A 21 4.70 25.15 -35.33
N GLY A 22 3.85 25.95 -35.99
CA GLY A 22 3.04 25.50 -37.14
C GLY A 22 1.80 24.70 -36.78
N GLU A 23 1.62 24.31 -35.51
CA GLU A 23 0.52 23.48 -35.03
C GLU A 23 -0.19 24.10 -33.81
N GLU A 24 -1.47 23.76 -33.63
CA GLU A 24 -2.23 24.21 -32.47
C GLU A 24 -1.84 23.40 -31.23
N LEU A 25 -1.54 24.10 -30.13
CA LEU A 25 -1.31 23.44 -28.85
C LEU A 25 -2.63 22.89 -28.31
N ASN A 26 -2.83 21.59 -28.47
CA ASN A 26 -3.91 20.87 -27.81
C ASN A 26 -3.52 20.59 -26.36
N VAL A 27 -3.89 21.49 -25.45
CA VAL A 27 -3.78 21.25 -24.00
C VAL A 27 -5.03 20.46 -23.58
N PRO A 28 -4.90 19.19 -23.14
CA PRO A 28 -6.03 18.45 -22.63
C PRO A 28 -6.67 19.19 -21.47
N ARG A 29 -8.01 19.15 -21.35
CA ARG A 29 -8.64 19.70 -20.14
C ARG A 29 -8.28 18.80 -18.97
N TRP A 30 -8.28 19.36 -17.76
CA TRP A 30 -7.98 18.58 -16.56
C TRP A 30 -8.82 17.30 -16.47
N ASN A 31 -10.13 17.37 -16.77
CA ASN A 31 -11.02 16.20 -16.78
C ASN A 31 -10.63 15.13 -17.81
N ASP A 32 -9.92 15.49 -18.88
CA ASP A 32 -9.50 14.55 -19.93
C ASP A 32 -8.22 13.78 -19.54
N ILE A 33 -7.50 14.24 -18.52
CA ILE A 33 -6.24 13.64 -18.05
C ILE A 33 -6.25 13.30 -16.55
N ILE A 34 -7.35 13.55 -15.85
CA ILE A 34 -7.45 13.40 -14.40
C ILE A 34 -7.14 11.95 -13.98
N ASP A 35 -7.67 10.98 -14.72
CA ASP A 35 -7.44 9.56 -14.45
C ASP A 35 -5.98 9.14 -14.70
N LYS A 36 -5.27 9.83 -15.61
CA LYS A 36 -3.85 9.58 -15.90
C LYS A 36 -2.93 10.08 -14.77
N TYR A 37 -3.41 11.01 -13.95
CA TYR A 37 -2.66 11.66 -12.88
C TYR A 37 -3.43 11.65 -11.56
N ASP A 38 -4.22 10.61 -11.29
CA ASP A 38 -4.91 10.48 -10.00
C ASP A 38 -3.92 10.07 -8.90
N LEU A 39 -3.11 11.06 -8.50
CA LEU A 39 -2.13 10.96 -7.44
C LEU A 39 -2.77 10.57 -6.10
N ILE A 40 -4.10 10.75 -5.94
CA ILE A 40 -4.81 10.44 -4.70
C ILE A 40 -5.04 8.94 -4.60
N THR A 41 -5.55 8.29 -5.65
CA THR A 41 -5.70 6.82 -5.66
C THR A 41 -4.36 6.12 -5.63
N ASP A 42 -3.37 6.59 -6.39
CA ASP A 42 -2.01 6.05 -6.34
C ASP A 42 -1.41 6.13 -4.93
N LYS A 43 -1.57 7.26 -4.25
CA LYS A 43 -1.10 7.42 -2.86
C LYS A 43 -1.84 6.50 -1.88
N LYS A 44 -3.13 6.25 -2.09
CA LYS A 44 -3.89 5.30 -1.25
C LYS A 44 -3.47 3.87 -1.50
N ARG A 45 -3.27 3.48 -2.77
CA ARG A 45 -2.76 2.17 -3.16
C ARG A 45 -1.37 1.91 -2.59
N GLU A 46 -0.48 2.90 -2.65
CA GLU A 46 0.85 2.87 -2.04
C GLU A 46 0.76 2.59 -0.54
N LYS A 47 -0.06 3.37 0.17
CA LYS A 47 -0.23 3.24 1.62
C LYS A 47 -0.75 1.86 2.04
N GLU A 48 -1.75 1.31 1.32
CA GLU A 48 -2.25 -0.02 1.64
C GLU A 48 -1.23 -1.12 1.28
N ARG A 49 -0.40 -0.92 0.25
CA ARG A 49 0.73 -1.82 -0.04
C ARG A 49 1.76 -1.82 1.08
N GLU A 50 2.20 -0.65 1.53
CA GLU A 50 3.13 -0.51 2.67
C GLU A 50 2.55 -1.18 3.92
N ARG A 51 1.26 -0.99 4.18
CA ARG A 51 0.58 -1.63 5.30
C ARG A 51 0.61 -3.16 5.18
N LEU A 52 0.30 -3.71 4.01
CA LEU A 52 0.35 -5.14 3.74
C LEU A 52 1.76 -5.72 3.96
N GLU A 53 2.79 -5.03 3.49
CA GLU A 53 4.19 -5.41 3.71
C GLU A 53 4.54 -5.44 5.20
N VAL A 54 4.17 -4.40 5.96
CA VAL A 54 4.43 -4.31 7.40
C VAL A 54 3.77 -5.46 8.17
N VAL A 55 2.50 -5.77 7.89
CA VAL A 55 1.80 -6.85 8.60
C VAL A 55 2.32 -8.23 8.19
N THR A 56 2.76 -8.39 6.95
CA THR A 56 3.38 -9.63 6.45
C THR A 56 4.72 -9.88 7.13
N ALA A 57 5.58 -8.86 7.21
CA ALA A 57 6.85 -8.95 7.95
C ALA A 57 6.64 -9.24 9.44
N GLN A 58 5.56 -8.74 10.05
CA GLN A 58 5.21 -9.08 11.43
C GLN A 58 4.77 -10.55 11.57
N LYS A 59 3.98 -11.06 10.63
CA LYS A 59 3.58 -12.48 10.58
C LYS A 59 4.83 -13.38 10.50
N GLU A 60 5.76 -13.10 9.60
CA GLU A 60 6.99 -13.90 9.44
C GLU A 60 7.83 -13.94 10.72
N LYS A 61 7.96 -12.80 11.43
CA LYS A 61 8.64 -12.75 12.73
C LYS A 61 7.96 -13.61 13.79
N ILE A 62 6.63 -13.73 13.75
CA ILE A 62 5.88 -14.57 14.67
C ILE A 62 6.02 -16.04 14.28
N GLU A 63 5.97 -16.38 12.99
CA GLU A 63 6.22 -17.74 12.48
C GLU A 63 7.60 -18.24 12.88
N ALA A 64 8.63 -17.38 12.77
CA ALA A 64 9.97 -17.70 13.25
C ALA A 64 10.01 -18.00 14.75
N ARG A 65 9.22 -17.30 15.58
CA ARG A 65 9.10 -17.57 17.02
C ARG A 65 8.39 -18.91 17.28
N VAL A 66 7.34 -19.22 16.53
CA VAL A 66 6.64 -20.50 16.62
C VAL A 66 7.62 -21.64 16.34
N LEU A 67 8.36 -21.58 15.23
CA LEU A 67 9.38 -22.57 14.89
C LEU A 67 10.45 -22.69 15.97
N LYS A 68 10.93 -21.55 16.50
CA LYS A 68 11.91 -21.54 17.60
C LYS A 68 11.39 -22.28 18.84
N TYR A 69 10.13 -22.07 19.22
CA TYR A 69 9.57 -22.75 20.40
C TYR A 69 9.28 -24.23 20.14
N GLN A 70 8.84 -24.60 18.93
CA GLN A 70 8.73 -26.00 18.53
C GLN A 70 10.08 -26.71 18.63
N GLN A 71 11.15 -26.09 18.12
CA GLN A 71 12.50 -26.63 18.24
C GLN A 71 12.95 -26.76 19.70
N ALA A 72 12.65 -25.76 20.54
CA ALA A 72 12.99 -25.80 21.96
C ALA A 72 12.26 -26.93 22.72
N ILE A 73 11.07 -27.34 22.29
CA ILE A 73 10.36 -28.51 22.85
C ILE A 73 11.11 -29.79 22.48
N ILE A 74 11.52 -29.94 21.22
CA ILE A 74 12.26 -31.13 20.73
C ILE A 74 13.62 -31.25 21.43
N GLU A 75 14.33 -30.14 21.60
CA GLU A 75 15.67 -30.10 22.20
C GLU A 75 15.66 -30.09 23.74
N SER A 76 14.48 -30.03 24.36
CA SER A 76 14.36 -29.98 25.82
C SER A 76 14.95 -31.22 26.47
N LYS A 77 15.78 -31.01 27.51
CA LYS A 77 16.42 -32.11 28.27
C LYS A 77 15.74 -32.37 29.60
N THR A 78 14.79 -31.50 29.99
CA THR A 78 14.06 -31.57 31.25
C THR A 78 12.62 -31.17 31.03
N ASP A 79 11.71 -31.74 31.84
CA ASP A 79 10.28 -31.44 31.76
C ASP A 79 9.99 -29.95 31.99
N LYS A 80 10.74 -29.30 32.88
CA LYS A 80 10.60 -27.86 33.15
C LYS A 80 10.94 -27.00 31.93
N GLN A 81 11.96 -27.38 31.16
CA GLN A 81 12.31 -26.69 29.90
C GLN A 81 11.23 -26.90 28.85
N LYS A 82 10.73 -28.13 28.74
CA LYS A 82 9.65 -28.51 27.82
C LYS A 82 8.38 -27.72 28.11
N GLU A 83 7.92 -27.71 29.37
CA GLU A 83 6.72 -27.00 29.81
C GLU A 83 6.81 -25.50 29.52
N LYS A 84 7.97 -24.89 29.79
CA LYS A 84 8.19 -23.46 29.48
C LYS A 84 8.14 -23.18 27.97
N ALA A 85 8.69 -24.08 27.16
CA ALA A 85 8.65 -23.97 25.71
C ALA A 85 7.23 -24.14 25.17
N GLU A 86 6.44 -25.08 25.71
CA GLU A 86 5.02 -25.29 25.38
C GLU A 86 4.16 -24.08 25.72
N GLN A 87 4.33 -23.49 26.91
CA GLN A 87 3.63 -22.25 27.29
C GLN A 87 3.98 -21.08 26.35
N SER A 88 5.25 -20.99 25.94
CA SER A 88 5.70 -19.95 25.02
C SER A 88 5.16 -20.17 23.60
N LEU A 89 5.11 -21.43 23.15
CA LEU A 89 4.51 -21.84 21.89
C LEU A 89 3.02 -21.48 21.85
N ALA A 90 2.27 -21.79 22.91
CA ALA A 90 0.84 -21.45 22.99
C ALA A 90 0.60 -19.94 22.81
N LYS A 91 1.40 -19.10 23.47
CA LYS A 91 1.32 -17.62 23.30
C LYS A 91 1.69 -17.18 21.89
N ALA A 92 2.71 -17.81 21.28
CA ALA A 92 3.11 -17.51 19.92
C ALA A 92 2.05 -17.91 18.88
N MET A 93 1.35 -19.02 19.09
CA MET A 93 0.24 -19.46 18.24
C MET A 93 -0.96 -18.51 18.28
N VAL A 94 -1.33 -18.02 19.48
CA VAL A 94 -2.38 -16.98 19.60
C VAL A 94 -1.97 -15.71 18.87
N SER A 95 -0.70 -15.32 18.97
CA SER A 95 -0.17 -14.16 18.24
C SER A 95 -0.18 -14.38 16.73
N LEU A 96 0.10 -15.61 16.28
CA LEU A 96 0.08 -15.98 14.86
C LEU A 96 -1.33 -15.89 14.29
N GLU A 97 -2.33 -16.37 15.00
CA GLU A 97 -3.74 -16.28 14.58
C GLU A 97 -4.18 -14.82 14.40
N SER A 98 -3.80 -13.94 15.34
CA SER A 98 -4.08 -12.51 15.22
C SER A 98 -3.34 -11.88 14.04
N ALA A 99 -2.09 -12.27 13.78
CA ALA A 99 -1.32 -11.78 12.65
C ALA A 99 -1.91 -12.22 11.31
N LEU A 100 -2.36 -13.48 11.20
CA LEU A 100 -3.04 -13.99 10.00
C LEU A 100 -4.31 -13.20 9.68
N LYS A 101 -5.13 -12.89 10.69
CA LYS A 101 -6.31 -12.02 10.54
C LYS A 101 -5.93 -10.64 10.00
N LYS A 102 -4.90 -10.01 10.57
CA LYS A 102 -4.42 -8.69 10.10
C LYS A 102 -3.89 -8.71 8.67
N VAL A 103 -3.19 -9.77 8.27
CA VAL A 103 -2.71 -9.94 6.89
C VAL A 103 -3.91 -10.10 5.95
N ALA A 104 -4.89 -10.93 6.29
CA ALA A 104 -6.10 -11.09 5.49
C ALA A 104 -6.85 -9.76 5.32
N ASP A 105 -7.04 -9.01 6.41
CA ASP A 105 -7.68 -7.69 6.37
C ASP A 105 -6.91 -6.70 5.48
N ALA A 106 -5.57 -6.66 5.60
CA ALA A 106 -4.74 -5.79 4.78
C ALA A 106 -4.75 -6.18 3.31
N GLN A 107 -4.78 -7.48 3.00
CA GLN A 107 -4.87 -8.01 1.65
C GLN A 107 -6.18 -7.57 0.98
N VAL A 108 -7.31 -7.72 1.68
CA VAL A 108 -8.62 -7.26 1.19
C VAL A 108 -8.60 -5.76 0.89
N GLN A 109 -8.04 -4.95 1.79
CA GLN A 109 -7.95 -3.51 1.58
C GLN A 109 -7.06 -3.15 0.38
N TYR A 110 -5.94 -3.83 0.20
CA TYR A 110 -5.06 -3.61 -0.94
C TYR A 110 -5.75 -3.97 -2.27
N GLU A 111 -6.46 -5.10 -2.33
CA GLU A 111 -7.18 -5.54 -3.52
C GLU A 111 -8.29 -4.57 -3.96
N ILE A 112 -8.95 -3.89 -3.02
CA ILE A 112 -9.94 -2.84 -3.32
C ILE A 112 -9.31 -1.71 -4.14
N TRP A 113 -8.08 -1.30 -3.82
CA TRP A 113 -7.39 -0.19 -4.51
C TRP A 113 -6.63 -0.62 -5.77
N VAL A 114 -6.34 -1.91 -5.92
CA VAL A 114 -5.71 -2.45 -7.13
C VAL A 114 -6.75 -2.66 -8.24
N ASN A 115 -7.98 -3.04 -7.90
CA ASN A 115 -9.05 -3.34 -8.85
C ASN A 115 -10.02 -2.16 -9.12
N GLN A 116 -9.72 -0.97 -8.59
CA GLN A 116 -10.34 0.30 -8.98
C GLN A 116 -9.65 0.86 -10.22
#